data_AF-A0A1M7A1Q4-F1
#
_entry.id   AF-A0A1M7A1Q4-F1
#
_cell.length_a   1.000
_cell.length_b   1.000
_cell.length_c   1.000
_cell.angle_alpha   90.00
_cell.angle_beta   90.00
_cell.angle_gamma   90.00
#
_symmetry.space_group_name_H-M   'P 1'
#
loop_
_entity.id
_entity.type
_entity.pdbx_description
1 polymer ?
#
loop_
_entity_poly.entity_id
_entity_poly.type
_entity_poly.pdbx_seq_one_letter_code
_entity_poly.pdbx_strand_id
1 'polypeptide(L)'
;MTEKSNPVGNPSTRKKYTPAFKAECVRQVAAGTRQSDVARAQGISPALLGRWQRQALEAAVPSSAERDEIKQLRAALKRVEMERDILKKVVTIFSQPPQS
;
A
#
# COMPACT_ATOMS: atom_id res chain seq x y z
N MET A 1 17.08 36.00 -47.53
CA MET A 1 17.79 34.75 -47.23
C MET A 1 18.29 34.82 -45.80
N THR A 2 17.49 34.37 -44.82
CA THR A 2 17.93 34.21 -43.42
C THR A 2 17.13 33.06 -42.80
N GLU A 3 17.66 31.86 -42.96
CA GLU A 3 17.15 30.63 -42.36
C GLU A 3 17.50 30.66 -40.87
N LYS A 4 16.50 30.91 -40.01
CA LYS A 4 16.64 30.71 -38.56
C LYS A 4 16.47 29.22 -38.29
N SER A 5 17.59 28.52 -38.15
CA SER A 5 17.64 27.14 -37.66
C SER A 5 17.20 27.09 -36.20
N ASN A 6 16.01 26.51 -35.99
CA ASN A 6 15.46 26.18 -34.69
C ASN A 6 16.09 24.86 -34.21
N PRO A 7 16.71 24.76 -33.03
CA PRO A 7 17.25 23.48 -32.57
C PRO A 7 16.11 22.59 -32.11
N VAL A 8 15.90 21.51 -32.86
CA VAL A 8 14.96 20.42 -32.56
C VAL A 8 15.27 19.87 -31.16
N GLY A 9 14.28 19.94 -30.26
CA GLY A 9 14.38 19.37 -28.92
C GLY A 9 14.63 17.86 -29.00
N ASN A 10 15.77 17.44 -28.47
CA ASN A 10 16.16 16.02 -28.37
C ASN A 10 15.11 15.26 -27.53
N PRO A 11 14.57 14.12 -27.98
CA PRO A 11 13.66 13.31 -27.18
C PRO A 11 14.35 12.88 -25.88
N SER A 12 14.03 13.58 -24.79
CA SER A 12 14.55 13.31 -23.46
C SER A 12 14.31 11.85 -23.09
N THR A 13 15.39 11.07 -23.02
CA THR A 13 15.35 9.66 -22.64
C THR A 13 14.68 9.54 -21.28
N ARG A 14 13.57 8.80 -21.23
CA ARG A 14 12.73 8.72 -20.04
C ARG A 14 13.49 7.99 -18.94
N LYS A 15 13.97 8.73 -17.92
CA LYS A 15 14.67 8.17 -16.75
C LYS A 15 13.80 7.08 -16.11
N LYS A 16 14.36 5.87 -15.95
CA LYS A 16 13.72 4.76 -15.27
C LYS A 16 14.12 4.77 -13.79
N TYR A 17 13.14 4.57 -12.92
CA TYR A 17 13.33 4.49 -11.47
C TYR A 17 12.94 3.11 -10.98
N THR A 18 13.70 2.55 -10.04
CA THR A 18 13.41 1.25 -9.46
C THR A 18 12.11 1.30 -8.63
N PRO A 19 11.36 0.19 -8.52
CA PRO A 19 10.16 0.15 -7.68
C PRO A 19 10.43 0.53 -6.23
N ALA A 20 11.55 0.05 -5.66
CA ALA A 20 11.97 0.36 -4.30
C ALA A 20 12.19 1.87 -4.10
N PHE A 21 12.86 2.54 -5.05
CA PHE A 21 13.08 3.99 -4.98
C PHE A 21 11.77 4.78 -5.03
N LYS A 22 10.82 4.37 -5.90
CA LYS A 22 9.49 5.01 -5.96
C LYS A 22 8.75 4.86 -4.64
N ALA A 23 8.74 3.65 -4.08
CA ALA A 23 8.06 3.34 -2.81
C ALA A 23 8.66 4.15 -1.65
N GLU A 24 9.99 4.28 -1.61
CA GLU A 24 10.70 5.11 -0.63
C GLU A 24 10.23 6.57 -0.68
N CYS A 25 10.23 7.18 -1.86
CA CYS A 25 9.82 8.57 -2.03
C CYS A 25 8.35 8.79 -1.62
N VAL A 26 7.46 7.87 -2.00
CA VAL A 26 6.04 7.93 -1.61
C VAL A 26 5.89 7.78 -0.09
N ARG A 27 6.65 6.87 0.54
CA ARG A 27 6.62 6.64 1.99
C ARG A 27 7.05 7.88 2.78
N GLN A 28 8.10 8.58 2.35
CA GLN A 28 8.55 9.81 3.02
C GLN A 28 7.49 10.90 3.02
N VAL A 29 6.73 11.03 1.93
CA VAL A 29 5.62 11.98 1.88
C VAL A 29 4.43 11.50 2.71
N ALA A 30 4.12 10.20 2.67
CA ALA A 30 3.08 9.62 3.52
C ALA A 30 3.39 9.77 5.03
N ALA A 31 4.68 9.79 5.40
CA ALA A 31 5.15 10.07 6.76
C ALA A 31 5.06 11.56 7.16
N GLY A 32 4.58 12.44 6.28
CA GLY A 32 4.33 13.85 6.57
C GLY A 32 5.34 14.83 5.98
N THR A 33 6.36 14.35 5.26
CA THR A 33 7.33 15.24 4.60
C THR A 33 6.67 15.93 3.41
N ARG A 34 6.92 17.23 3.20
CA ARG A 34 6.39 17.95 2.04
C ARG A 34 6.90 17.35 0.74
N GLN A 35 5.98 17.11 -0.20
CA GLN A 35 6.29 16.56 -1.53
C GLN A 35 7.37 17.34 -2.28
N SER A 36 7.36 18.68 -2.17
CA SER A 36 8.38 19.55 -2.78
C SER A 36 9.78 19.28 -2.23
N ASP A 37 9.88 18.99 -0.94
CA ASP A 37 11.15 18.83 -0.26
C ASP A 37 11.73 17.44 -0.53
N VAL A 38 10.88 16.40 -0.53
CA VAL A 38 11.27 15.05 -0.99
C VAL A 38 11.71 15.07 -2.44
N ALA A 39 10.96 15.75 -3.32
CA ALA A 39 11.30 15.85 -4.73
C ALA A 39 12.66 16.55 -4.95
N ARG A 40 12.91 17.65 -4.22
CA ARG A 40 14.20 18.37 -4.25
C ARG A 40 15.34 17.50 -3.72
N ALA A 41 15.17 16.86 -2.57
CA ALA A 41 16.18 16.02 -1.95
C ALA A 41 16.57 14.81 -2.82
N GLN A 42 15.59 14.24 -3.54
CA GLN A 42 15.79 13.07 -4.39
C GLN A 42 16.09 13.42 -5.86
N GLY A 43 16.17 14.71 -6.20
CA GLY A 43 16.47 15.18 -7.56
C GLY A 43 15.42 14.81 -8.61
N ILE A 44 14.15 14.66 -8.20
CA ILE A 44 13.03 14.32 -9.10
C ILE A 44 12.05 15.49 -9.24
N SER A 45 11.25 15.45 -10.31
CA SER A 45 10.16 16.42 -10.48
C SER A 45 9.06 16.20 -9.43
N PRO A 46 8.55 17.25 -8.77
CA PRO A 46 7.39 17.13 -7.88
C PRO A 46 6.18 16.51 -8.59
N ALA A 47 5.93 16.84 -9.86
CA ALA A 47 4.82 16.29 -10.62
C ALA A 47 4.94 14.77 -10.83
N LEU A 48 6.16 14.26 -10.97
CA LEU A 48 6.43 12.82 -11.07
C LEU A 48 6.11 12.12 -9.74
N LEU A 49 6.56 12.69 -8.63
CA LEU A 49 6.27 12.16 -7.30
C LEU A 49 4.76 12.15 -7.00
N GLY A 50 4.04 13.19 -7.40
CA GLY A 50 2.59 13.25 -7.28
C GLY A 50 1.85 12.22 -8.14
N ARG A 51 2.41 11.80 -9.28
CA ARG A 51 1.88 10.65 -10.05
C ARG A 51 2.09 9.34 -9.32
N TRP A 52 3.25 9.12 -8.71
CA TRP A 52 3.51 7.90 -7.94
C TRP A 52 2.63 7.79 -6.71
N GLN A 53 2.35 8.90 -6.02
CA GLN A 53 1.40 8.90 -4.90
C GLN A 53 0.00 8.46 -5.33
N ARG A 54 -0.52 8.99 -6.45
CA ARG A 54 -1.83 8.58 -6.97
C ARG A 54 -1.85 7.10 -7.33
N GLN A 55 -0.81 6.62 -8.01
CA GLN A 55 -0.68 5.20 -8.34
C GLN A 55 -0.63 4.31 -7.09
N ALA A 56 0.10 4.75 -6.06
CA ALA A 56 0.18 4.03 -4.79
C ALA A 56 -1.17 4.03 -4.05
N LEU A 57 -1.91 5.14 -4.11
CA LEU A 57 -3.25 5.23 -3.52
C LEU A 57 -4.25 4.33 -4.24
N GLU A 58 -4.24 4.33 -5.58
CA GLU A 58 -5.08 3.44 -6.38
C GLU A 58 -4.75 1.96 -6.12
N ALA A 59 -3.47 1.62 -5.98
CA ALA A 59 -3.05 0.26 -5.64
C ALA A 59 -3.38 -0.14 -4.20
N ALA A 60 -3.53 0.82 -3.28
CA ALA A 60 -3.90 0.55 -1.89
C ALA A 60 -5.40 0.29 -1.71
N VAL A 61 -6.23 0.66 -2.69
CA VAL A 61 -7.67 0.36 -2.66
C VAL A 61 -7.86 -1.11 -3.07
N PRO A 62 -8.34 -1.98 -2.17
CA PRO A 62 -8.58 -3.37 -2.53
C PRO A 62 -9.65 -3.42 -3.61
N SER A 63 -9.45 -4.27 -4.61
CA SER A 63 -10.44 -4.61 -5.63
C SER A 63 -11.70 -5.22 -5.00
N SER A 64 -12.80 -5.28 -5.76
CA SER A 64 -14.04 -5.90 -5.27
C SER A 64 -13.81 -7.36 -4.86
N ALA A 65 -13.06 -8.11 -5.66
CA ALA A 65 -12.74 -9.51 -5.38
C ALA A 65 -11.94 -9.66 -4.08
N GLU A 66 -10.92 -8.83 -3.87
CA GLU A 66 -10.14 -8.84 -2.62
C GLU A 66 -11.00 -8.48 -1.40
N ARG A 67 -11.96 -7.55 -1.54
CA ARG A 67 -12.88 -7.21 -0.44
C ARG A 67 -13.79 -8.39 -0.08
N ASP A 68 -14.30 -9.10 -1.09
CA ASP A 68 -15.15 -10.26 -0.87
C ASP A 68 -14.37 -11.39 -0.21
N GLU A 69 -13.14 -11.65 -0.65
CA GLU A 69 -12.25 -12.61 0.00
C GLU A 69 -11.94 -12.24 1.45
N ILE A 70 -11.61 -10.97 1.73
CA ILE A 70 -11.42 -10.47 3.10
C ILE A 70 -12.66 -10.73 3.96
N LYS A 71 -13.86 -10.52 3.40
CA LYS A 71 -15.12 -10.78 4.11
C LYS A 71 -15.30 -12.26 4.42
N GLN A 72 -15.03 -13.14 3.46
CA GLN A 72 -15.12 -14.60 3.66
C GLN A 72 -14.11 -15.08 4.71
N LEU A 73 -12.86 -14.63 4.62
CA LEU A 73 -11.81 -14.96 5.58
C LEU A 73 -12.17 -14.51 7.00
N ARG A 74 -12.71 -13.30 7.15
CA ARG A 74 -13.20 -12.82 8.47
C ARG A 74 -14.35 -13.66 9.01
N ALA A 75 -15.27 -14.10 8.16
CA ALA A 75 -16.37 -14.98 8.57
C ALA A 75 -15.86 -16.36 9.02
N ALA A 76 -14.91 -16.94 8.28
CA ALA A 76 -14.26 -18.20 8.63
C ALA A 76 -13.49 -18.09 9.96
N LEU A 77 -12.70 -17.02 10.15
CA LEU A 77 -11.98 -16.77 11.39
C LEU A 77 -12.94 -16.70 12.59
N LYS A 78 -14.01 -15.92 12.49
CA LYS A 78 -15.01 -15.80 13.54
C LYS A 78 -15.63 -17.16 13.90
N ARG A 79 -15.90 -17.99 12.90
CA ARG A 79 -16.43 -19.35 13.11
C ARG A 79 -15.44 -20.20 13.90
N VAL A 80 -14.18 -20.23 13.47
CA VAL A 80 -13.12 -21.02 14.12
C VAL A 80 -12.87 -20.54 15.56
N GLU A 81 -12.89 -19.24 15.80
CA GLU A 81 -12.77 -18.67 17.15
C GLU A 81 -13.92 -19.12 18.07
N MET A 82 -15.15 -19.11 17.55
CA MET A 82 -16.32 -19.59 18.30
C MET A 82 -16.23 -21.08 18.62
N GLU A 83 -15.85 -21.92 17.66
CA GLU A 83 -15.66 -23.37 17.87
C GLU A 83 -14.59 -23.62 18.95
N ARG A 84 -13.45 -22.93 18.86
CA ARG A 84 -12.40 -22.98 19.89
C ARG A 84 -12.92 -22.59 21.27
N ASP A 85 -13.70 -21.53 21.36
CA ASP A 85 -14.20 -21.04 22.64
C ASP A 85 -15.25 -21.96 23.27
N ILE A 86 -16.07 -22.61 22.45
CA ILE A 86 -16.96 -23.68 22.90
C ILE A 86 -16.13 -24.84 23.47
N LEU A 87 -15.13 -25.32 22.73
CA LEU A 87 -14.27 -26.42 23.18
C LEU A 87 -13.55 -26.08 24.48
N LYS A 88 -13.01 -24.86 24.61
CA LYS A 88 -12.40 -24.38 25.86
C LYS A 88 -13.38 -24.43 27.03
N LYS A 89 -14.60 -23.91 26.86
CA LYS A 89 -15.63 -23.94 27.92
C LYS A 89 -15.94 -25.38 28.35
N VAL A 90 -16.07 -26.28 27.39
CA VAL A 90 -16.35 -27.70 27.64
C VAL A 90 -15.21 -28.34 28.44
N VAL A 91 -13.95 -28.15 28.02
CA VAL A 91 -12.78 -28.67 28.75
C VAL A 91 -12.72 -28.13 30.18
N THR A 92 -13.00 -26.84 30.39
CA THR A 92 -13.02 -26.23 31.73
C THR A 92 -14.06 -26.90 32.63
N ILE A 93 -15.28 -27.13 32.14
CA ILE A 93 -16.35 -27.79 32.90
C ILE A 93 -15.92 -29.21 33.30
N PHE A 94 -15.35 -29.98 32.37
CA PHE A 94 -14.91 -31.35 32.63
C PHE A 94 -13.65 -31.46 33.49
N SER A 95 -12.87 -30.38 33.63
CA SER A 95 -11.65 -30.35 34.43
C SER A 95 -11.86 -29.83 35.86
N GLN A 96 -13.07 -29.38 36.22
CA GLN A 96 -13.38 -28.97 37.60
C GLN A 96 -13.74 -30.19 38.46
N PRO A 97 -13.12 -30.35 39.65
CA PRO A 97 -13.50 -31.43 40.58
C PRO A 97 -14.92 -31.22 41.10
N PRO A 98 -15.67 -32.32 41.39
CA PRO A 98 -17.03 -32.21 41.89
C PRO A 98 -17.03 -31.43 43.21
N GLN A 99 -17.80 -30.34 43.25
CA GLN A 99 -18.04 -29.58 44.47
C GLN A 99 -18.81 -30.51 45.42
N SER A 100 -18.17 -30.89 46.53
CA SER A 100 -18.74 -31.74 47.59
C SER A 100 -19.62 -30.93 48.53
#